data_AF-A0A918HXL7-F1
#
_entry.id   AF-A0A918HXL7-F1
#
_cell.length_a   1.000
_cell.length_b   1.000
_cell.length_c   1.000
_cell.angle_alpha   90.00
_cell.angle_beta   90.00
_cell.angle_gamma   90.00
#
_symmetry.space_group_name_H-M   'P 1'
#
loop_
_entity.id
_entity.type
_entity.pdbx_description
1 polymer ?
#
loop_
_entity_poly.entity_id
_entity_poly.type
_entity_poly.pdbx_seq_one_letter_code
_entity_poly.pdbx_strand_id
1 'polypeptide(L)'
;MAGLPNARGPAGQRGRPSLNQWFPATRSDEFRPGGAVRGEPRPRRETSMSHSAQEPITPAGERGPAAAALACLDRCLPLLGSVPDDLLRPLWRSVAEGGAHWTARLQEVRAAVPDTAGPADALVRDMLGAAPPAWDGAALSAWAGTCAAAAREAHERLGGGPLADGEARRQAQVLELLAAAPDGGPSDGLRPVLEISAEARRVLRAVLSRRGRGA
;
A
#
# COMPACT_ATOMS: atom_id res chain seq x y z
N MET A 1 -40.48 18.65 -41.57
CA MET A 1 -39.37 17.67 -41.60
C MET A 1 -38.07 18.44 -41.75
N ALA A 2 -37.29 18.58 -40.67
CA ALA A 2 -35.97 19.20 -40.69
C ALA A 2 -35.02 18.27 -39.90
N GLY A 3 -33.97 17.81 -40.58
CA GLY A 3 -33.01 16.84 -40.07
C GLY A 3 -31.93 17.49 -39.20
N LEU A 4 -31.59 16.82 -38.10
CA LEU A 4 -30.45 17.12 -37.23
C LEU A 4 -29.15 16.61 -37.84
N PRO A 5 -28.04 17.37 -37.85
CA PRO A 5 -26.72 16.82 -38.08
C PRO A 5 -26.11 16.25 -36.79
N ASN A 6 -25.62 15.02 -36.93
CA ASN A 6 -24.93 14.20 -35.96
C ASN A 6 -23.44 14.61 -35.90
N ALA A 7 -22.93 14.94 -34.71
CA ALA A 7 -21.50 15.22 -34.50
C ALA A 7 -20.93 14.29 -33.41
N ARG A 8 -20.35 13.17 -33.85
CA ARG A 8 -19.40 12.37 -33.06
C ARG A 8 -18.01 12.53 -33.70
N GLY A 9 -17.19 13.41 -33.13
CA GLY A 9 -15.74 13.43 -33.36
C GLY A 9 -15.03 12.52 -32.34
N PRO A 10 -13.91 11.88 -32.70
CA PRO A 10 -13.22 10.93 -31.84
C PRO A 10 -12.48 11.63 -30.69
N ALA A 11 -12.63 11.09 -29.48
CA ALA A 11 -11.89 11.51 -28.31
C ALA A 11 -10.38 11.27 -28.52
N GLY A 12 -9.61 12.34 -28.40
CA GLY A 12 -8.15 12.32 -28.50
C GLY A 12 -7.53 11.45 -27.41
N GLN A 13 -6.76 10.45 -27.84
CA GLN A 13 -5.87 9.67 -27.00
C GLN A 13 -4.74 10.59 -26.50
N ARG A 14 -4.89 11.16 -25.30
CA ARG A 14 -3.76 11.72 -24.56
C ARG A 14 -2.99 10.56 -23.93
N GLY A 15 -1.75 10.38 -24.37
CA GLY A 15 -0.88 9.28 -23.98
C GLY A 15 -0.73 9.15 -22.47
N ARG A 16 -0.91 7.93 -21.97
CA ARG A 16 -0.58 7.56 -20.59
C ARG A 16 0.95 7.62 -20.42
N PRO A 17 1.49 8.26 -19.37
CA PRO A 17 2.92 8.21 -19.14
C PRO A 17 3.36 6.77 -18.87
N SER A 18 4.49 6.38 -19.46
CA SER A 18 5.10 5.06 -19.31
C SER A 18 5.71 4.91 -17.91
N LEU A 19 5.54 3.74 -17.29
CA LEU A 19 6.10 3.37 -15.99
C LEU A 19 7.63 3.53 -15.90
N ASN A 20 8.33 3.57 -17.04
CA ASN A 20 9.79 3.65 -17.10
C ASN A 20 10.37 5.04 -16.79
N GLN A 21 9.51 6.05 -16.55
CA GLN A 21 9.95 7.41 -16.19
C GLN A 21 10.26 7.58 -14.70
N TRP A 22 9.90 6.59 -13.87
CA TRP A 22 10.00 6.67 -12.41
C TRP A 22 11.04 5.71 -11.80
N PHE A 23 11.65 4.82 -12.62
CA PHE A 23 12.65 3.85 -12.16
C PHE A 23 13.73 3.61 -13.23
N PRO A 24 15.00 4.03 -13.04
CA PRO A 24 16.09 3.54 -13.87
C PRO A 24 16.37 2.07 -13.52
N ALA A 25 16.33 1.19 -14.52
CA ALA A 25 16.71 -0.21 -14.39
C ALA A 25 18.19 -0.31 -13.96
N THR A 26 18.45 -0.83 -12.76
CA THR A 26 19.80 -1.25 -12.38
C THR A 26 20.12 -2.57 -13.06
N ARG A 27 21.19 -2.58 -13.86
CA ARG A 27 21.78 -3.76 -14.48
C ARG A 27 22.11 -4.80 -13.40
N SER A 28 21.57 -6.00 -13.55
CA SER A 28 22.16 -7.21 -13.00
C SER A 28 23.26 -7.67 -13.95
N ASP A 29 24.52 -7.64 -13.52
CA ASP A 29 25.54 -8.51 -14.10
C ASP A 29 26.74 -8.70 -13.15
N GLU A 30 27.40 -9.84 -13.33
CA GLU A 30 28.61 -10.37 -12.67
C GLU A 30 28.46 -11.11 -11.33
N PHE A 31 27.93 -12.34 -11.43
CA PHE A 31 28.35 -13.47 -10.58
C PHE A 31 29.48 -14.24 -11.28
N ARG A 32 30.56 -14.57 -10.54
CA ARG A 32 31.69 -15.39 -11.04
C ARG A 32 31.99 -16.52 -10.05
N PRO A 33 31.95 -17.81 -10.44
CA PRO A 33 32.31 -18.90 -9.54
C PRO A 33 33.80 -19.27 -9.69
N GLY A 34 34.44 -19.64 -8.58
CA GLY A 34 35.79 -20.20 -8.63
C GLY A 34 36.27 -20.80 -7.31
N GLY A 35 36.60 -22.09 -7.32
CA GLY A 35 37.71 -22.66 -6.55
C GLY A 35 37.36 -23.52 -5.34
N ALA A 36 37.32 -24.84 -5.53
CA ALA A 36 37.39 -25.84 -4.46
C ALA A 36 38.86 -26.08 -4.06
N VAL A 37 39.15 -26.17 -2.76
CA VAL A 37 40.35 -26.87 -2.25
C VAL A 37 40.01 -27.62 -0.96
N ARG A 38 40.46 -28.87 -0.92
CA ARG A 38 40.19 -29.92 0.08
C ARG A 38 41.25 -29.87 1.19
N GLY A 39 40.86 -30.09 2.44
CA GLY A 39 41.77 -30.37 3.56
C GLY A 39 41.04 -30.56 4.89
N GLU A 40 41.13 -31.76 5.45
CA GLU A 40 40.71 -32.19 6.80
C GLU A 40 41.91 -32.92 7.46
N PRO A 41 41.97 -33.24 8.78
CA PRO A 41 40.98 -33.07 9.86
C PRO A 41 41.49 -32.62 11.29
N ARG A 42 40.55 -32.07 12.11
CA ARG A 42 40.21 -32.17 13.58
C ARG A 42 41.26 -32.30 14.73
N PRO A 43 40.89 -32.10 16.04
CA PRO A 43 39.69 -31.45 16.65
C PRO A 43 39.97 -30.52 17.88
N ARG A 44 39.01 -29.68 18.28
CA ARG A 44 38.80 -29.32 19.70
C ARG A 44 37.31 -29.06 19.96
N ARG A 45 36.81 -29.56 21.10
CA ARG A 45 35.41 -29.52 21.52
C ARG A 45 34.96 -28.08 21.74
N GLU A 46 33.96 -27.64 20.97
CA GLU A 46 33.20 -26.42 21.25
C GLU A 46 31.75 -26.76 21.50
N THR A 47 31.21 -26.06 22.48
CA THR A 47 29.86 -26.15 23.03
C THR A 47 28.80 -26.09 21.93
N SER A 48 27.94 -27.11 21.91
CA SER A 48 26.79 -27.22 21.01
C SER A 48 25.75 -26.14 21.35
N MET A 49 25.90 -24.93 20.81
CA MET A 49 24.76 -24.05 20.56
C MET A 49 24.25 -24.37 19.17
N SER A 50 23.21 -25.20 19.11
CA SER A 50 22.49 -25.51 17.88
C SER A 50 21.72 -24.26 17.41
N HIS A 51 22.41 -23.33 16.77
CA HIS A 51 21.81 -22.35 15.87
C HIS A 51 21.75 -22.98 14.48
N SER A 52 20.68 -23.72 14.17
CA SER A 52 20.44 -24.19 12.79
C SER A 52 19.00 -24.66 12.61
N ALA A 53 18.12 -23.68 12.44
CA ALA A 53 17.17 -23.63 11.34
C ALA A 53 16.53 -22.24 11.38
N GLN A 54 17.01 -21.29 10.58
CA GLN A 54 16.10 -20.25 10.12
C GLN A 54 14.99 -20.99 9.38
N GLU A 55 13.78 -20.97 9.94
CA GLU A 55 12.59 -21.28 9.16
C GLU A 55 12.64 -20.44 7.88
N PRO A 56 12.22 -21.01 6.73
CA PRO A 56 12.00 -20.17 5.57
C PRO A 56 11.06 -19.05 6.00
N ILE A 57 11.40 -17.80 5.67
CA ILE A 57 10.43 -16.70 5.76
C ILE A 57 9.33 -17.12 4.80
N THR A 58 8.26 -17.73 5.32
CA THR A 58 7.04 -17.97 4.56
C THR A 58 6.71 -16.63 3.94
N PRO A 59 6.44 -16.54 2.62
CA PRO A 59 6.03 -15.28 2.03
C PRO A 59 4.96 -14.68 2.94
N ALA A 60 5.13 -13.43 3.35
CA ALA A 60 4.10 -12.75 4.13
C ALA A 60 2.79 -12.94 3.35
N GLY A 61 1.86 -13.69 3.94
CA GLY A 61 0.61 -14.03 3.26
C GLY A 61 -0.05 -12.76 2.76
N GLU A 62 -0.84 -12.85 1.68
CA GLU A 62 -1.41 -11.74 0.92
C GLU A 62 -2.12 -10.69 1.79
N ARG A 63 -2.66 -11.13 2.94
CA ARG A 63 -3.37 -10.30 3.91
C ARG A 63 -2.52 -9.15 4.45
N GLY A 64 -1.27 -9.41 4.84
CA GLY A 64 -0.37 -8.40 5.42
C GLY A 64 -0.16 -7.20 4.50
N PRO A 65 0.38 -7.39 3.28
CA PRO A 65 0.59 -6.27 2.36
C PRO A 65 -0.73 -5.61 1.94
N ALA A 66 -1.82 -6.36 1.74
CA ALA A 66 -3.13 -5.76 1.47
C ALA A 66 -3.61 -4.84 2.60
N ALA A 67 -3.51 -5.30 3.86
CA ALA A 67 -3.88 -4.52 5.03
C ALA A 67 -3.00 -3.26 5.18
N ALA A 68 -1.70 -3.38 4.97
CA ALA A 68 -0.77 -2.24 5.03
C ALA A 68 -1.09 -1.18 3.97
N ALA A 69 -1.37 -1.60 2.73
CA ALA A 69 -1.80 -0.71 1.66
C ALA A 69 -3.12 0.00 1.98
N LEU A 70 -4.13 -0.76 2.44
CA LEU A 70 -5.42 -0.20 2.85
C LEU A 70 -5.27 0.75 4.03
N ALA A 71 -4.40 0.47 5.01
CA ALA A 71 -4.14 1.40 6.11
C ALA A 71 -3.58 2.74 5.61
N CYS A 72 -2.74 2.74 4.56
CA CYS A 72 -2.23 3.96 3.94
C CYS A 72 -3.33 4.72 3.15
N LEU A 73 -4.18 4.00 2.41
CA LEU A 73 -5.33 4.61 1.74
C LEU A 73 -6.33 5.21 2.74
N ASP A 74 -6.68 4.46 3.78
CA ASP A 74 -7.61 4.84 4.84
C ASP A 74 -7.17 6.14 5.50
N ARG A 75 -5.87 6.22 5.84
CA ARG A 75 -5.21 7.40 6.38
C ARG A 75 -5.39 8.65 5.50
N CYS A 76 -5.33 8.47 4.18
CA CYS A 76 -5.33 9.53 3.18
C CYS A 76 -6.72 9.87 2.65
N LEU A 77 -7.78 9.12 2.99
CA LEU A 77 -9.16 9.40 2.56
C LEU A 77 -9.62 10.85 2.75
N PRO A 78 -9.27 11.56 3.85
CA PRO A 78 -9.65 12.98 3.99
C PRO A 78 -9.15 13.90 2.87
N LEU A 79 -8.19 13.45 2.05
CA LEU A 79 -7.70 14.19 0.88
C LEU A 79 -8.64 14.08 -0.32
N LEU A 80 -9.55 13.09 -0.39
CA LEU A 80 -10.56 12.98 -1.45
C LEU A 80 -11.74 13.95 -1.27
N GLY A 81 -11.67 14.87 -0.31
CA GLY A 81 -12.78 15.73 0.06
C GLY A 81 -13.91 14.97 0.77
N SER A 82 -15.15 15.21 0.37
CA SER A 82 -16.36 14.69 1.04
C SER A 82 -16.70 13.26 0.62
N VAL A 83 -15.81 12.31 0.88
CA VAL A 83 -16.09 10.87 0.77
C VAL A 83 -16.49 10.28 2.13
N PRO A 84 -17.33 9.23 2.18
CA PRO A 84 -17.68 8.58 3.44
C PRO A 84 -16.46 7.87 4.07
N ASP A 85 -16.38 7.91 5.40
CA ASP A 85 -15.27 7.30 6.17
C ASP A 85 -15.15 5.79 5.98
N ASP A 86 -16.24 5.14 5.63
CA ASP A 86 -16.31 3.70 5.41
C ASP A 86 -16.27 3.30 3.94
N LEU A 87 -15.84 4.20 3.05
CA LEU A 87 -15.62 3.92 1.62
C LEU A 87 -14.79 2.64 1.38
N LEU A 88 -13.77 2.39 2.22
CA LEU A 88 -12.89 1.22 2.08
C LEU A 88 -13.40 -0.04 2.81
N ARG A 89 -14.56 0.03 3.48
CA ARG A 89 -15.11 -1.10 4.25
C ARG A 89 -15.26 -2.39 3.42
N PRO A 90 -15.70 -2.35 2.15
CA PRO A 90 -15.75 -3.57 1.32
C PRO A 90 -14.38 -4.23 1.16
N LEU A 91 -13.31 -3.44 0.98
CA LEU A 91 -11.95 -3.97 0.83
C LEU A 91 -11.40 -4.53 2.14
N TRP A 92 -11.63 -3.85 3.26
CA TRP A 92 -11.26 -4.37 4.58
C TRP A 92 -11.95 -5.71 4.89
N ARG A 93 -13.20 -5.89 4.45
CA ARG A 93 -13.89 -7.19 4.53
C ARG A 93 -13.18 -8.26 3.70
N SER A 94 -12.76 -7.95 2.47
CA SER A 94 -11.99 -8.92 1.66
C SER A 94 -10.69 -9.32 2.33
N VAL A 95 -9.96 -8.38 2.94
CA VAL A 95 -8.72 -8.69 3.67
C VAL A 95 -8.98 -9.64 4.84
N ALA A 96 -10.02 -9.38 5.64
CA ALA A 96 -10.43 -10.24 6.75
C ALA A 96 -10.89 -11.63 6.29
N GLU A 97 -11.44 -11.75 5.09
CA GLU A 97 -11.89 -13.00 4.47
C GLU A 97 -10.81 -13.67 3.61
N GLY A 98 -9.54 -13.25 3.71
CA GLY A 98 -8.44 -13.87 2.96
C GLY A 98 -8.53 -13.68 1.44
N GLY A 99 -9.05 -12.54 1.00
CA GLY A 99 -9.16 -12.17 -0.41
C GLY A 99 -10.51 -12.47 -1.07
N ALA A 100 -11.47 -13.04 -0.32
CA ALA A 100 -12.79 -13.34 -0.86
C ALA A 100 -13.42 -12.09 -1.51
N HIS A 101 -13.90 -12.24 -2.74
CA HIS A 101 -14.52 -11.19 -3.56
C HIS A 101 -13.67 -9.93 -3.77
N TRP A 102 -12.34 -9.98 -3.56
CA TRP A 102 -11.44 -8.84 -3.68
C TRP A 102 -11.66 -8.03 -4.96
N THR A 103 -11.64 -8.68 -6.12
CA THR A 103 -11.80 -8.01 -7.42
C THR A 103 -13.12 -7.27 -7.52
N ALA A 104 -14.24 -7.90 -7.11
CA ALA A 104 -15.56 -7.29 -7.19
C ALA A 104 -15.68 -6.07 -6.26
N ARG A 105 -15.22 -6.21 -5.00
CA ARG A 105 -15.26 -5.13 -4.01
C ARG A 105 -14.30 -3.99 -4.36
N LEU A 106 -13.19 -4.28 -5.03
CA LEU A 106 -12.29 -3.26 -5.56
C LEU A 106 -12.94 -2.43 -6.67
N GLN A 107 -13.69 -3.06 -7.57
CA GLN A 107 -14.43 -2.32 -8.61
C GLN A 107 -15.56 -1.48 -7.99
N GLU A 108 -16.27 -2.01 -6.99
CA GLU A 108 -17.27 -1.26 -6.21
C GLU A 108 -16.68 0.02 -5.61
N VAL A 109 -15.56 -0.10 -4.89
CA VAL A 109 -14.90 1.05 -4.25
C VAL A 109 -14.38 2.05 -5.28
N ARG A 110 -13.79 1.60 -6.39
CA ARG A 110 -13.33 2.49 -7.48
C ARG A 110 -14.48 3.27 -8.11
N ALA A 111 -15.62 2.63 -8.32
CA ALA A 111 -16.80 3.29 -8.89
C ALA A 111 -17.42 4.33 -7.93
N ALA A 112 -17.21 4.18 -6.62
CA ALA A 112 -17.71 5.10 -5.61
C ALA A 112 -16.83 6.35 -5.41
N VAL A 113 -15.61 6.39 -5.96
CA VAL A 113 -14.73 7.56 -5.85
C VAL A 113 -15.10 8.61 -6.89
N PRO A 114 -15.46 9.84 -6.49
CA PRO A 114 -15.83 10.90 -7.42
C PRO A 114 -14.61 11.41 -8.21
N ASP A 115 -14.86 11.84 -9.45
CA ASP A 115 -13.85 12.48 -10.30
C ASP A 115 -13.78 13.99 -10.00
N THR A 116 -13.25 14.35 -8.83
CA THR A 116 -13.06 15.74 -8.39
C THR A 116 -11.61 16.20 -8.52
N ALA A 117 -11.43 17.51 -8.74
CA ALA A 117 -10.15 18.11 -9.09
C ALA A 117 -9.34 18.58 -7.86
N GLY A 118 -8.16 18.01 -7.68
CA GLY A 118 -7.14 18.40 -6.71
C GLY A 118 -5.92 17.47 -6.79
N PRO A 119 -4.67 17.94 -6.65
CA PRO A 119 -3.49 17.08 -6.74
C PRO A 119 -3.37 16.07 -5.59
N ALA A 120 -3.89 16.40 -4.39
CA ALA A 120 -3.92 15.48 -3.26
C ALA A 120 -4.96 14.36 -3.48
N ASP A 121 -6.14 14.70 -4.01
CA ASP A 121 -7.18 13.76 -4.42
C ASP A 121 -6.66 12.82 -5.52
N ALA A 122 -5.89 13.35 -6.48
CA ALA A 122 -5.30 12.58 -7.57
C ALA A 122 -4.36 11.49 -7.04
N LEU A 123 -3.53 11.78 -6.04
CA LEU A 123 -2.65 10.78 -5.42
C LEU A 123 -3.43 9.62 -4.79
N VAL A 124 -4.52 9.89 -4.06
CA VAL A 124 -5.34 8.83 -3.46
C VAL A 124 -6.08 8.03 -4.54
N ARG A 125 -6.55 8.69 -5.60
CA ARG A 125 -7.14 8.03 -6.78
C ARG A 125 -6.13 7.14 -7.50
N ASP A 126 -4.89 7.60 -7.66
CA ASP A 126 -3.82 6.82 -8.28
C ASP A 126 -3.43 5.61 -7.43
N MET A 127 -3.31 5.77 -6.10
CA MET A 127 -3.09 4.66 -5.17
C MET A 127 -4.20 3.60 -5.29
N LEU A 128 -5.47 4.02 -5.31
CA LEU A 128 -6.61 3.11 -5.46
C LEU A 128 -6.68 2.49 -6.87
N GLY A 129 -6.36 3.26 -7.91
CA GLY A 129 -6.30 2.83 -9.30
C GLY A 129 -5.18 1.81 -9.57
N ALA A 130 -4.07 1.90 -8.82
CA ALA A 130 -2.94 0.98 -8.90
C ALA A 130 -3.17 -0.35 -8.15
N ALA A 131 -4.23 -0.45 -7.32
CA ALA A 131 -4.52 -1.67 -6.59
C ALA A 131 -4.63 -2.89 -7.53
N PRO A 132 -3.95 -4.01 -7.22
CA PRO A 132 -3.95 -5.16 -8.11
C PRO A 132 -5.37 -5.76 -8.20
N PRO A 133 -5.85 -6.13 -9.40
CA PRO A 133 -7.19 -6.70 -9.55
C PRO A 133 -7.28 -8.13 -8.98
N ALA A 134 -6.16 -8.84 -8.91
CA ALA A 134 -6.06 -10.18 -8.36
C ALA A 134 -5.53 -10.16 -6.92
N TRP A 135 -5.93 -11.15 -6.12
CA TRP A 135 -5.41 -11.38 -4.78
C TRP A 135 -4.09 -12.15 -4.87
N ASP A 136 -3.02 -11.43 -5.22
CA ASP A 136 -1.68 -11.97 -5.47
C ASP A 136 -0.65 -11.32 -4.53
N GLY A 137 0.12 -12.13 -3.80
CA GLY A 137 1.01 -11.64 -2.74
C GLY A 137 2.12 -10.72 -3.22
N ALA A 138 2.71 -11.00 -4.38
CA ALA A 138 3.78 -10.16 -4.94
C ALA A 138 3.23 -8.81 -5.40
N ALA A 139 2.10 -8.81 -6.12
CA ALA A 139 1.44 -7.60 -6.57
C ALA A 139 0.92 -6.75 -5.40
N LEU A 140 0.35 -7.39 -4.37
CA LEU A 140 -0.11 -6.71 -3.15
C LEU A 140 1.06 -6.08 -2.40
N SER A 141 2.21 -6.78 -2.32
CA SER A 141 3.41 -6.26 -1.66
C SER A 141 3.99 -5.04 -2.39
N ALA A 142 4.09 -5.10 -3.72
CA ALA A 142 4.52 -3.97 -4.54
C ALA A 142 3.58 -2.77 -4.41
N TRP A 143 2.28 -3.03 -4.38
CA TRP A 143 1.26 -2.01 -4.17
C TRP A 143 1.35 -1.36 -2.78
N ALA A 144 1.57 -2.16 -1.73
CA ALA A 144 1.76 -1.65 -0.36
C ALA A 144 2.96 -0.71 -0.25
N GLY A 145 4.10 -1.07 -0.86
CA GLY A 145 5.29 -0.21 -0.89
C GLY A 145 5.03 1.13 -1.60
N THR A 146 4.33 1.07 -2.74
CA THR A 146 3.93 2.28 -3.49
C THR A 146 3.00 3.17 -2.67
N CYS A 147 2.00 2.58 -2.01
CA CYS A 147 1.06 3.30 -1.14
C CYS A 147 1.76 3.96 0.06
N ALA A 148 2.72 3.27 0.69
CA ALA A 148 3.47 3.81 1.81
C ALA A 148 4.33 5.02 1.41
N ALA A 149 5.01 4.93 0.26
CA ALA A 149 5.81 6.02 -0.29
C ALA A 149 4.94 7.24 -0.64
N ALA A 150 3.83 7.02 -1.34
CA ALA A 150 2.89 8.08 -1.73
C ALA A 150 2.28 8.79 -0.50
N ALA A 151 1.86 8.03 0.51
CA ALA A 151 1.32 8.59 1.75
C ALA A 151 2.35 9.50 2.47
N ARG A 152 3.62 9.05 2.56
CA ARG A 152 4.69 9.84 3.18
C ARG A 152 4.96 11.13 2.41
N GLU A 153 5.02 11.08 1.09
CA GLU A 153 5.18 12.27 0.23
C GLU A 153 4.03 13.26 0.43
N ALA A 154 2.79 12.79 0.45
CA ALA A 154 1.63 13.63 0.68
C ALA A 154 1.70 14.32 2.05
N HIS A 155 2.09 13.59 3.09
CA HIS A 155 2.21 14.12 4.44
C HIS A 155 3.35 15.13 4.59
N GLU A 156 4.48 14.91 3.93
CA GLU A 156 5.57 15.88 3.85
C GLU A 156 5.07 17.20 3.23
N ARG A 157 4.35 17.12 2.10
CA ARG A 157 3.76 18.30 1.44
C ARG A 157 2.76 19.06 2.33
N LEU A 158 2.02 18.34 3.17
CA LEU A 158 0.95 18.91 4.00
C LEU A 158 1.43 19.50 5.32
N GLY A 159 2.50 18.97 5.91
CA GLY A 159 2.92 19.34 7.27
C GLY A 159 4.43 19.36 7.50
N GLY A 160 5.23 19.13 6.46
CA GLY A 160 6.68 18.97 6.55
C GLY A 160 7.10 17.78 7.42
N GLY A 161 8.36 17.83 7.87
CA GLY A 161 9.01 16.77 8.63
C GLY A 161 8.18 16.15 9.78
N PRO A 162 7.56 16.92 10.70
CA PRO A 162 6.82 16.31 11.81
C PRO A 162 5.65 15.42 11.39
N LEU A 163 4.93 15.78 10.31
CA LEU A 163 3.79 15.01 9.82
C LEU A 163 4.24 13.77 9.03
N ALA A 164 5.33 13.89 8.27
CA ALA A 164 5.95 12.76 7.59
C ALA A 164 6.59 11.77 8.56
N ASP A 165 7.26 12.24 9.61
CA ASP A 165 7.85 11.40 10.66
C ASP A 165 6.77 10.64 11.44
N GLY A 166 5.64 11.31 11.71
CA GLY A 166 4.48 10.69 12.32
C GLY A 166 3.89 9.58 11.45
N GLU A 167 3.84 9.79 10.12
CA GLU A 167 3.40 8.76 9.18
C GLU A 167 4.37 7.59 9.11
N ALA A 168 5.69 7.83 9.07
CA ALA A 168 6.68 6.76 9.07
C ALA A 168 6.58 5.88 10.33
N ARG A 169 6.42 6.49 11.51
CA ARG A 169 6.21 5.77 12.77
C ARG A 169 4.92 4.93 12.75
N ARG A 170 3.83 5.49 12.20
CA ARG A 170 2.56 4.77 12.04
C ARG A 170 2.72 3.57 11.10
N GLN A 171 3.41 3.73 9.97
CA GLN A 171 3.65 2.66 9.01
C GLN A 171 4.44 1.51 9.65
N ALA A 172 5.50 1.82 10.41
CA ALA A 172 6.24 0.82 11.18
C ALA A 172 5.34 0.07 12.17
N GLN A 173 4.53 0.80 12.95
CA GLN A 173 3.58 0.22 13.90
C GLN A 173 2.53 -0.70 13.23
N VAL A 174 2.02 -0.32 12.06
CA VAL A 174 1.08 -1.17 11.29
C VAL A 174 1.75 -2.47 10.88
N LEU A 175 3.01 -2.43 10.41
CA LEU A 175 3.74 -3.63 10.03
C LEU A 175 4.03 -4.54 11.23
N GLU A 176 4.40 -3.97 12.38
CA GLU A 176 4.58 -4.71 13.64
C GLU A 176 3.31 -5.44 14.06
N LEU A 177 2.15 -4.76 14.01
CA LEU A 177 0.86 -5.35 14.35
C LEU A 177 0.45 -6.48 13.41
N LEU A 178 0.72 -6.33 12.11
CA LEU A 178 0.42 -7.35 11.11
C LEU A 178 1.37 -8.56 11.23
N ALA A 179 2.62 -8.33 11.61
CA ALA A 179 3.61 -9.39 11.84
C ALA A 179 3.35 -10.18 13.13
N ALA A 180 2.74 -9.57 14.14
CA ALA A 180 2.43 -10.20 15.43
C ALA A 180 1.24 -11.19 15.39
N ALA A 181 0.53 -11.29 14.26
CA ALA A 181 -0.65 -12.16 14.11
C ALA A 181 -0.46 -13.28 13.05
N PRO A 182 0.61 -14.09 13.10
CA PRO A 182 0.82 -15.17 12.12
C PRO A 182 -0.11 -16.38 12.33
N ASP A 183 -0.49 -16.66 13.59
CA ASP A 183 -1.22 -17.89 13.99
C ASP A 183 -2.72 -17.67 14.28
N GLY A 184 -3.20 -16.44 14.09
CA GLY A 184 -4.54 -16.03 14.46
C GLY A 184 -5.63 -16.38 13.43
N GLY A 185 -6.89 -16.25 13.84
CA GLY A 185 -8.05 -16.37 12.97
C GLY A 185 -8.03 -15.35 11.81
N PRO A 186 -8.93 -15.47 10.82
CA PRO A 186 -8.87 -14.69 9.57
C PRO A 186 -8.79 -13.16 9.73
N SER A 187 -9.23 -12.64 10.88
CA SER A 187 -9.28 -11.21 11.22
C SER A 187 -8.28 -10.75 12.30
N ASP A 188 -7.45 -11.64 12.82
CA ASP A 188 -6.53 -11.30 13.91
C ASP A 188 -5.48 -10.27 13.44
N GLY A 189 -5.12 -9.33 14.31
CA GLY A 189 -4.23 -8.20 13.99
C GLY A 189 -4.86 -7.05 13.18
N LEU A 190 -5.99 -7.25 12.49
CA LEU A 190 -6.61 -6.20 11.67
C LEU A 190 -7.32 -5.11 12.49
N ARG A 191 -7.91 -5.48 13.63
CA ARG A 191 -8.64 -4.52 14.48
C ARG A 191 -7.75 -3.38 15.00
N PRO A 192 -6.57 -3.64 15.60
CA PRO A 192 -5.64 -2.59 15.98
C PRO A 192 -5.22 -1.67 14.81
N VAL A 193 -5.02 -2.24 13.60
CA VAL A 193 -4.67 -1.47 12.40
C VAL A 193 -5.80 -0.52 11.99
N LEU A 194 -7.06 -0.97 12.06
CA LEU A 194 -8.23 -0.13 11.80
C LEU A 194 -8.36 1.02 12.81
N GLU A 195 -8.12 0.74 14.09
CA GLU A 195 -8.18 1.75 15.17
C GLU A 195 -7.12 2.84 14.96
N ILE A 196 -5.88 2.46 14.65
CA ILE A 196 -4.81 3.40 14.32
C ILE A 196 -5.16 4.21 13.07
N SER A 197 -5.69 3.57 12.02
CA SER A 197 -6.05 4.25 10.77
C SER A 197 -7.18 5.27 11.00
N ALA A 198 -8.17 4.93 11.83
CA ALA A 198 -9.26 5.82 12.20
C ALA A 198 -8.81 7.03 13.02
N GLU A 199 -7.94 6.82 14.02
CA GLU A 199 -7.34 7.93 14.77
C GLU A 199 -6.54 8.85 13.85
N ALA A 200 -5.72 8.25 12.99
CA ALA A 200 -4.88 9.03 12.11
C ALA A 200 -5.73 9.88 11.14
N ARG A 201 -6.82 9.35 10.55
CA ARG A 201 -7.79 10.16 9.77
C ARG A 201 -8.27 11.39 10.53
N ARG A 202 -8.63 11.25 11.81
CA ARG A 202 -9.05 12.39 12.65
C ARG A 202 -7.95 13.45 12.74
N VAL A 203 -6.70 13.04 12.94
CA VAL A 203 -5.53 13.94 12.97
C VAL A 203 -5.37 14.68 11.64
N LEU A 204 -5.45 14.00 10.49
CA LEU A 204 -5.30 14.67 9.19
C LEU A 204 -6.42 15.66 8.91
N ARG A 205 -7.67 15.36 9.26
CA ARG A 205 -8.76 16.34 9.18
C ARG A 205 -8.47 17.57 10.02
N ALA A 206 -7.98 17.39 11.23
CA ALA A 206 -7.60 18.51 12.09
C ALA A 206 -6.49 19.37 11.45
N VAL A 207 -5.49 18.76 10.81
CA VAL A 207 -4.43 19.45 10.05
C VAL A 207 -5.00 20.22 8.88
N LEU A 208 -5.78 19.56 8.01
CA LEU A 208 -6.40 20.19 6.83
C LEU A 208 -7.31 21.36 7.22
N SER A 209 -8.11 21.19 8.28
CA SER A 209 -8.97 22.24 8.83
C SER A 209 -8.17 23.44 9.37
N ARG A 210 -7.05 23.22 10.06
CA ARG A 210 -6.16 24.30 10.52
C ARG A 210 -5.54 25.05 9.34
N ARG A 211 -5.08 24.33 8.30
CA ARG A 211 -4.51 24.95 7.09
C ARG A 211 -5.53 25.80 6.34
N GLY A 212 -6.76 25.30 6.18
CA GLY A 212 -7.85 26.05 5.53
C GLY A 212 -8.26 27.33 6.27
N ARG A 213 -7.95 27.46 7.57
CA ARG A 213 -8.15 28.71 8.34
C ARG A 213 -6.96 29.68 8.30
N GLY A 214 -5.78 29.19 7.91
CA GLY A 214 -4.53 29.96 7.90
C GLY A 214 -4.04 30.35 6.51
N ALA A 215 -4.76 29.94 5.46
CA ALA A 215 -4.56 30.35 4.07
C ALA A 215 -5.60 31.41 3.70
#